data_AF-A7S500-F1
#
_entry.id   AF-A7S500-F1
#
_cell.length_a   1.000
_cell.length_b   1.000
_cell.length_c   1.000
_cell.angle_alpha   90.00
_cell.angle_beta   90.00
_cell.angle_gamma   90.00
#
_symmetry.space_group_name_H-M   'P 1'
#
loop_
_entity.id
_entity.type
_entity.pdbx_description
1 polymer ?
#
loop_
_entity_poly.entity_id
_entity_poly.type
_entity_poly.pdbx_seq_one_letter_code
_entity_poly.pdbx_strand_id
1 'polypeptide(L)'
;AAPDAPDIIPDQCSVTNNTITLCWMPRKQSCIESYLVEIDDGNGGSFVEVYRGNSLECTVQGLQFDSTYRARVKGINKSGEGGPSDEVYLTTSDSEY
;
A
#
# COMPACT_ATOMS: atom_id res chain seq x y z
N ALA A 1 -12.17 -7.81 17.56
CA ALA A 1 -10.71 -7.79 17.46
C ALA A 1 -10.33 -7.02 16.21
N ALA A 2 -9.15 -6.40 16.21
CA ALA A 2 -8.62 -5.77 15.00
C ALA A 2 -8.52 -6.81 13.86
N PRO A 3 -8.67 -6.41 12.59
CA PRO A 3 -8.69 -7.33 11.47
C PRO A 3 -7.29 -7.88 11.16
N ASP A 4 -7.25 -9.04 10.51
CA ASP A 4 -6.02 -9.57 9.91
C ASP A 4 -5.54 -8.67 8.77
N ALA A 5 -4.23 -8.58 8.62
CA ALA A 5 -3.58 -7.78 7.60
C ALA A 5 -3.99 -8.25 6.19
N PRO A 6 -4.32 -7.33 5.27
CA PRO A 6 -4.57 -7.67 3.87
C PRO A 6 -3.29 -8.15 3.18
N ASP A 7 -3.46 -8.77 2.00
CA ASP A 7 -2.36 -9.19 1.13
C ASP A 7 -2.23 -8.20 -0.02
N ILE A 8 -1.07 -7.55 -0.14
CA ILE A 8 -0.72 -6.82 -1.37
C ILE A 8 -0.55 -7.85 -2.49
N ILE A 9 -0.96 -7.51 -3.71
CA ILE A 9 -0.83 -8.36 -4.90
C ILE A 9 0.20 -7.70 -5.82
N PRO A 10 1.50 -8.03 -5.71
CA PRO A 10 2.56 -7.37 -6.47
C PRO A 10 2.36 -7.44 -7.98
N ASP A 11 1.83 -8.56 -8.48
CA ASP A 11 1.53 -8.77 -9.91
C ASP A 11 0.45 -7.81 -10.47
N GLN A 12 -0.36 -7.19 -9.60
CA GLN A 12 -1.36 -6.20 -9.98
C GLN A 12 -0.93 -4.76 -9.66
N CYS A 13 0.18 -4.59 -8.94
CA CYS A 13 0.76 -3.29 -8.70
C CYS A 13 1.42 -2.78 -9.98
N SER A 14 1.39 -1.47 -10.19
CA SER A 14 2.01 -0.82 -11.36
C SER A 14 2.83 0.37 -10.89
N VAL A 15 3.96 0.60 -11.54
CA VAL A 15 4.85 1.72 -11.24
C VAL A 15 5.16 2.46 -12.53
N THR A 16 5.13 3.78 -12.46
CA THR A 16 5.60 4.68 -13.50
C THR A 16 6.60 5.66 -12.90
N ASN A 17 7.05 6.62 -13.70
CA ASN A 17 8.13 7.56 -13.39
C ASN A 17 7.91 8.31 -12.06
N ASN A 18 6.65 8.61 -11.72
CA ASN A 18 6.30 9.38 -10.52
C ASN A 18 5.00 8.89 -9.86
N THR A 19 4.57 7.66 -10.17
CA THR A 19 3.30 7.13 -9.68
C THR A 19 3.44 5.66 -9.34
N ILE A 20 2.84 5.27 -8.23
CA ILE A 20 2.71 3.88 -7.81
C ILE A 20 1.23 3.58 -7.67
N THR A 21 0.75 2.51 -8.30
CA THR A 21 -0.57 1.94 -8.06
C THR A 21 -0.41 0.65 -7.28
N LEU A 22 -0.97 0.62 -6.07
CA LEU A 22 -0.99 -0.52 -5.18
C LEU A 22 -2.33 -1.23 -5.30
N CYS A 23 -2.30 -2.56 -5.37
CA CYS A 23 -3.47 -3.42 -5.37
C CYS A 23 -3.36 -4.44 -4.24
N TRP A 24 -4.45 -4.69 -3.53
CA TRP A 24 -4.47 -5.64 -2.40
C TRP A 24 -5.80 -6.38 -2.32
N MET A 25 -5.83 -7.44 -1.51
CA MET A 25 -7.03 -8.20 -1.20
C MET A 25 -7.16 -8.48 0.29
N PRO A 26 -8.40 -8.54 0.82
CA PRO A 26 -8.62 -9.00 2.19
C PRO A 26 -8.31 -10.50 2.32
N ARG A 27 -7.74 -10.91 3.46
CA ARG A 27 -7.65 -12.34 3.81
C ARG A 27 -9.04 -12.91 4.10
N LYS A 28 -9.25 -14.19 3.75
CA LYS A 28 -10.49 -14.92 4.04
C LYS A 28 -10.78 -14.81 5.55
N GLN A 29 -12.03 -14.47 5.89
CA GLN A 29 -12.52 -14.25 7.27
C GLN A 29 -12.10 -12.94 7.96
N SER A 30 -11.31 -12.08 7.31
CA SER A 30 -11.00 -10.77 7.90
C SER A 30 -12.21 -9.83 7.80
N CYS A 31 -12.71 -9.37 8.94
CA CYS A 31 -13.82 -8.40 9.01
C CYS A 31 -13.32 -6.97 8.80
N ILE A 32 -12.74 -6.69 7.63
CA ILE A 32 -12.24 -5.35 7.28
C ILE A 32 -13.41 -4.49 6.78
N GLU A 33 -13.51 -3.28 7.33
CA GLU A 33 -14.45 -2.26 6.87
C GLU A 33 -13.75 -1.27 5.93
N SER A 34 -12.50 -0.89 6.21
CA SER A 34 -11.71 0.02 5.36
C SER A 34 -10.22 -0.31 5.42
N TYR A 35 -9.43 0.28 4.53
CA TYR A 35 -8.01 0.08 4.38
C TYR A 35 -7.26 1.38 4.62
N LEU A 36 -6.06 1.26 5.15
CA LEU A 36 -5.10 2.34 5.32
C LEU A 36 -3.82 1.95 4.56
N VAL A 37 -3.47 2.76 3.57
CA VAL A 37 -2.25 2.59 2.78
C VAL A 37 -1.22 3.56 3.32
N GLU A 38 -0.03 3.04 3.61
CA GLU A 38 1.11 3.84 4.04
C GLU A 38 2.31 3.61 3.12
N ILE A 39 3.05 4.69 2.87
CA ILE A 39 4.28 4.65 2.06
C ILE A 39 5.45 5.27 2.83
N ASP A 40 6.64 4.70 2.69
CA ASP A 40 7.91 5.27 3.10
C ASP A 40 8.60 5.91 1.89
N ASP A 41 9.25 7.05 2.08
CA ASP A 41 9.89 7.85 1.02
C ASP A 41 11.12 7.18 0.39
N GLY A 42 11.49 5.98 0.84
CA GLY A 42 12.62 5.22 0.35
C GLY A 42 13.94 5.49 1.06
N ASN A 43 13.96 6.46 1.97
CA ASN A 43 15.13 6.79 2.77
C ASN A 43 15.19 6.04 4.11
N GLY A 44 14.36 5.00 4.28
CA GLY A 44 14.30 4.25 5.53
C GLY A 44 13.60 5.02 6.65
N GLY A 45 12.77 5.99 6.30
CA GLY A 45 12.06 6.87 7.21
C GLY A 45 10.80 6.25 7.81
N SER A 46 9.88 7.13 8.20
CA SER A 46 8.57 6.74 8.73
C SER A 46 7.57 6.59 7.59
N PHE A 47 6.74 5.54 7.69
CA PHE A 47 5.58 5.38 6.84
C PHE A 47 4.57 6.51 7.06
N VAL A 48 4.09 7.11 5.98
CA VAL A 48 3.05 8.15 5.97
C VAL A 48 1.76 7.62 5.36
N GLU A 49 0.62 7.97 5.95
CA GLU A 49 -0.71 7.68 5.40
C GLU A 49 -0.90 8.43 4.08
N VAL A 50 -1.15 7.69 3.00
CA VAL A 50 -1.44 8.26 1.67
C VAL A 50 -2.86 8.02 1.22
N TYR A 51 -3.53 7.02 1.81
CA TYR A 51 -4.92 6.71 1.50
C TYR A 51 -5.61 6.02 2.67
N ARG A 52 -6.89 6.37 2.87
CA ARG A 52 -7.79 5.70 3.80
C ARG A 52 -9.18 5.59 3.18
N GLY A 53 -9.69 4.36 3.03
CA GLY A 53 -10.99 4.13 2.40
C GLY A 53 -11.27 2.66 2.09
N ASN A 54 -12.34 2.38 1.36
CA ASN A 54 -12.82 1.01 1.13
C ASN A 54 -12.34 0.37 -0.18
N SER A 55 -11.54 1.09 -0.97
CA SER A 55 -11.00 0.57 -2.23
C SER A 55 -10.00 -0.57 -1.98
N LEU A 56 -9.81 -1.40 -3.00
CA LEU A 56 -8.79 -2.46 -3.05
C LEU A 56 -7.57 -2.05 -3.90
N GLU A 57 -7.59 -0.82 -4.41
CA GLU A 57 -6.47 -0.20 -5.10
C GLU A 57 -6.29 1.24 -4.62
N CYS A 58 -5.06 1.74 -4.70
CA CYS A 58 -4.72 3.13 -4.47
C CYS A 58 -3.56 3.55 -5.38
N THR A 59 -3.75 4.68 -6.07
CA THR A 59 -2.71 5.32 -6.87
C THR A 59 -2.11 6.49 -6.09
N VAL A 60 -0.82 6.42 -5.82
CA VAL A 60 0.00 7.46 -5.18
C VAL A 60 0.79 8.18 -6.27
N GLN A 61 0.56 9.48 -6.43
CA GLN A 61 1.20 10.33 -7.44
C GLN A 61 2.20 11.31 -6.82
N GLY A 62 3.00 11.97 -7.66
CA GLY A 62 3.95 13.00 -7.22
C GLY A 62 5.18 12.43 -6.51
N LEU A 63 5.49 11.15 -6.75
CA LEU A 63 6.66 10.48 -6.20
C LEU A 63 7.93 10.95 -6.92
N GLN A 64 9.06 10.92 -6.23
CA GLN A 64 10.36 11.22 -6.81
C GLN A 64 10.73 10.16 -7.84
N PHE A 65 11.38 10.56 -8.92
CA PHE A 65 11.89 9.65 -9.93
C PHE A 65 13.17 8.95 -9.43
N ASP A 66 13.39 7.73 -9.90
CA ASP A 66 14.50 6.83 -9.58
C ASP A 66 14.63 6.52 -8.08
N SER A 67 13.49 6.42 -7.38
CA SER A 67 13.42 6.22 -5.94
C SER A 67 12.69 4.93 -5.58
N THR A 68 13.23 4.17 -4.62
CA THR A 68 12.61 2.93 -4.15
C THR A 68 11.75 3.19 -2.92
N TYR A 69 10.44 3.11 -3.07
CA TYR A 69 9.48 3.28 -2.00
C TYR A 69 9.15 1.96 -1.32
N ARG A 70 8.84 2.00 -0.02
CA ARG A 70 8.23 0.86 0.68
C ARG A 70 6.75 1.15 0.90
N ALA A 71 5.89 0.21 0.56
CA ALA A 71 4.46 0.36 0.78
C ALA A 71 3.90 -0.80 1.61
N ARG A 72 2.90 -0.49 2.43
CA ARG A 72 2.16 -1.48 3.23
C ARG A 72 0.71 -1.06 3.39
N VAL A 73 -0.17 -2.04 3.61
CA VAL A 73 -1.62 -1.81 3.79
C VAL A 73 -2.09 -2.42 5.11
N LYS A 74 -2.92 -1.69 5.85
CA LYS A 74 -3.58 -2.16 7.08
C LYS A 74 -5.07 -2.29 6.85
N GLY A 75 -5.68 -3.31 7.44
CA GLY A 75 -7.13 -3.42 7.55
C GLY A 75 -7.63 -2.62 8.75
N ILE A 76 -8.82 -2.03 8.65
CA ILE A 76 -9.48 -1.27 9.72
C ILE A 76 -10.90 -1.77 9.87
N ASN A 77 -11.34 -1.97 11.12
CA ASN A 77 -12.73 -2.26 11.46
C ASN A 77 -13.16 -1.51 12.73
N LYS A 78 -14.37 -1.77 13.23
CA LYS A 78 -14.89 -1.17 14.48
C LYS A 78 -14.02 -1.35 15.72
N SER A 79 -13.16 -2.36 15.75
CA SER A 79 -12.21 -2.58 16.86
C SER A 79 -10.92 -1.77 16.72
N GLY A 80 -10.67 -1.16 15.55
CA GLY A 80 -9.47 -0.38 15.26
C GLY A 80 -8.70 -0.90 14.04
N GLU A 81 -7.43 -0.51 13.98
CA GLU A 81 -6.49 -0.83 12.90
C GLU A 81 -5.76 -2.14 13.20
N GLY A 82 -5.69 -3.02 12.20
CA GLY A 82 -4.95 -4.27 12.25
C GLY A 82 -3.45 -4.08 12.06
N GLY A 83 -2.72 -5.19 12.06
CA GLY A 83 -1.31 -5.20 11.67
C GLY A 83 -1.12 -4.79 10.20
N PRO A 84 0.07 -4.29 9.83
CA PRO A 84 0.40 -4.05 8.43
C PRO A 84 0.54 -5.36 7.65
N SER A 85 0.30 -5.30 6.35
CA SER A 85 0.69 -6.32 5.38
C SER A 85 2.20 -6.48 5.33
N ASP A 86 2.67 -7.51 4.61
CA ASP A 86 4.05 -7.53 4.13
C ASP A 86 4.36 -6.25 3.33
N GLU A 87 5.60 -5.77 3.47
CA GLU A 87 6.09 -4.59 2.78
C GLU A 87 6.44 -4.95 1.33
N VAL A 88 6.02 -4.12 0.38
CA VAL A 88 6.48 -4.20 -1.01
C VAL A 88 7.42 -3.05 -1.33
N TYR A 89 8.40 -3.32 -2.17
CA TYR A 89 9.42 -2.37 -2.61
C TYR A 89 9.16 -2.02 -4.07
N LEU A 90 8.96 -0.73 -4.35
CA LEU A 90 8.51 -0.25 -5.65
C LEU A 90 9.41 0.90 -6.08
N THR A 91 10.14 0.71 -7.18
CA THR A 91 11.07 1.71 -7.70
C THR A 91 10.39 2.52 -8.79
N THR A 92 10.19 3.81 -8.55
CA THR A 92 9.68 4.74 -9.56
C THR A 92 10.75 4.97 -10.60
N SER A 93 10.64 4.30 -11.74
CA SER A 93 11.56 4.48 -12.85
C SER A 93 10.77 4.71 -14.13
N ASP A 94 11.51 5.06 -15.17
CA ASP A 94 10.96 5.06 -16.52
C ASP A 94 10.73 3.60 -16.92
N SER A 95 9.50 3.12 -16.78
CA SER A 95 9.10 1.86 -17.41
C SER A 95 8.80 2.17 -18.87
N GLU A 96 9.86 2.41 -19.65
CA GLU A 96 9.79 2.28 -21.09
C GLU A 96 10.07 0.82 -21.47
N TYR A 97 9.15 0.29 -22.29
CA TYR A 97 9.10 -1.00 -23.00
C TYR A 97 8.27 -2.14 -22.40
#